data_AF-A0A7X9BFA5-F1
#
_entry.id   AF-A0A7X9BFA5-F1
#
_cell.length_a   1.000
_cell.length_b   1.000
_cell.length_c   1.000
_cell.angle_alpha   90.00
_cell.angle_beta   90.00
_cell.angle_gamma   90.00
#
_symmetry.space_group_name_H-M   'P 1'
#
loop_
_entity.id
_entity.type
_entity.pdbx_description
1 polymer ?
#
loop_
_entity_poly.entity_id
_entity_poly.type
_entity_poly.pdbx_seq_one_letter_code
_entity_poly.pdbx_strand_id
1 'polypeptide(L)'
;MNDKKAKAGKRDTPVTRTRKKTPRRVPLRPPVEELVLDDFQIEAAEALKEGLSVIVSAPTGNGKTLVAEMLARNVMAAGLGMIYTSPLKALSNQKFRDFKELFGKNQVGLVTGDVSINPGAPMLIMTTEIFRNWCLSEPAQLEKISYVVFDEIHYLDDMERGTTWEESILFAPSHIKILGLSATVPNADEMADWISSVRGGDVVVILEKKRRVPLSTQWILPDGKIVDEKEAQQEIDELIEYNKALRHKKRWSGE
;
A
#
# COMPACT_ATOMS: atom_id res chain seq x y z
N MET A 1 16.81 -84.42 32.80
CA MET A 1 15.34 -84.43 32.61
C MET A 1 14.86 -82.99 32.64
N ASN A 2 14.11 -82.59 31.62
CA ASN A 2 13.43 -81.30 31.38
C ASN A 2 14.26 -80.07 30.96
N ASP A 3 14.45 -80.02 29.64
CA ASP A 3 14.13 -78.92 28.71
C ASP A 3 14.23 -77.46 29.18
N LYS A 4 15.32 -76.85 28.70
CA LYS A 4 15.41 -75.44 28.34
C LYS A 4 14.54 -75.16 27.11
N LYS A 5 13.66 -74.15 27.18
CA LYS A 5 13.51 -73.09 26.15
C LYS A 5 12.47 -72.06 26.59
N ALA A 6 12.94 -70.93 27.10
CA ALA A 6 12.21 -69.66 27.02
C ALA A 6 13.21 -68.56 26.64
N LYS A 7 12.84 -67.81 25.59
CA LYS A 7 13.68 -66.89 24.82
C LYS A 7 14.20 -65.72 25.65
N ALA A 8 15.49 -65.43 25.51
CA ALA A 8 16.10 -64.18 25.94
C ALA A 8 15.92 -63.09 24.87
N GLY A 9 15.58 -61.88 25.32
CA GLY A 9 16.19 -60.64 24.85
C GLY A 9 15.60 -59.93 23.62
N LYS A 10 14.81 -58.88 23.86
CA LYS A 10 15.24 -57.48 23.66
C LYS A 10 14.22 -56.56 24.33
N ARG A 11 14.66 -55.88 25.39
CA ARG A 11 13.92 -54.76 25.97
C ARG A 11 14.03 -53.60 24.98
N ASP A 12 12.92 -53.00 24.64
CA ASP A 12 12.87 -51.78 23.84
C ASP A 12 13.73 -50.69 24.50
N THR A 13 14.79 -50.27 23.82
CA THR A 13 15.50 -49.05 24.17
C THR A 13 14.56 -47.87 23.92
N PRO A 14 14.33 -46.97 24.91
CA PRO A 14 13.49 -45.82 24.68
C PRO A 14 14.18 -44.90 23.67
N VAL A 15 13.56 -44.71 22.50
CA VAL A 15 14.00 -43.75 21.50
C VAL A 15 13.96 -42.36 22.13
N THR A 16 15.11 -41.82 22.48
CA THR A 16 15.23 -40.48 23.03
C THR A 16 14.97 -39.49 21.89
N ARG A 17 13.74 -38.98 21.79
CA ARG A 17 13.43 -37.86 20.88
C ARG A 17 14.22 -36.64 21.33
N THR A 18 15.34 -36.37 20.68
CA THR A 18 16.01 -35.06 20.78
C THR A 18 15.06 -34.01 20.25
N ARG A 19 14.46 -33.22 21.15
CA ARG A 19 13.72 -32.00 20.79
C ARG A 19 14.68 -31.10 20.00
N LYS A 20 14.50 -30.99 18.67
CA LYS A 20 15.15 -29.93 17.89
C LYS A 20 14.73 -28.61 18.52
N LYS A 21 15.69 -27.87 19.10
CA LYS A 21 15.45 -26.51 19.60
C LYS A 21 14.97 -25.68 18.42
N THR A 22 13.72 -25.22 18.48
CA THR A 22 13.22 -24.23 17.53
C THR A 22 14.20 -23.05 17.54
N PRO A 23 14.75 -22.62 16.39
CA PRO A 23 15.65 -21.48 16.38
C PRO A 23 14.92 -20.30 17.01
N ARG A 24 15.45 -19.76 18.11
CA ARG A 24 14.95 -18.52 18.69
C ARG A 24 15.09 -17.47 17.60
N ARG A 25 13.95 -16.97 17.08
CA ARG A 25 13.94 -15.74 16.30
C ARG A 25 14.62 -14.69 17.16
N VAL A 26 15.85 -14.34 16.84
CA VAL A 26 16.47 -13.13 17.36
C VAL A 26 15.54 -12.01 16.91
N PRO A 27 14.95 -11.21 17.82
CA PRO A 27 14.24 -10.03 17.38
C PRO A 27 15.26 -9.15 16.68
N LEU A 28 15.21 -9.12 15.35
CA LEU A 28 15.90 -8.12 14.55
C LEU A 28 15.24 -6.81 14.96
N ARG A 29 15.86 -6.10 15.91
CA ARG A 29 15.60 -4.68 16.06
C ARG A 29 16.36 -4.03 14.92
N PRO A 30 15.69 -3.53 13.86
CA PRO A 30 16.40 -2.73 12.88
C PRO A 30 17.10 -1.59 13.64
N PRO A 31 18.33 -1.22 13.26
CA PRO A 31 18.95 -0.02 13.79
C PRO A 31 17.96 1.14 13.63
N VAL A 32 17.83 1.97 14.67
CA VAL A 32 17.08 3.23 14.58
C VAL A 32 17.94 4.17 13.75
N GLU A 33 17.92 3.99 12.44
CA GLU A 33 18.52 4.95 11.52
C GLU A 33 17.71 6.24 11.59
N GLU A 34 18.42 7.38 11.58
CA GLU A 34 17.77 8.67 11.43
C GLU A 34 16.95 8.66 10.13
N LEU A 35 15.71 9.15 10.22
CA LEU A 35 14.82 9.22 9.08
C LEU A 35 15.38 10.22 8.05
N VAL A 36 15.95 9.69 6.98
CA VAL A 36 16.34 10.48 5.80
C VAL A 36 15.21 10.42 4.77
N LEU A 37 14.76 11.60 4.32
CA LEU A 37 13.73 11.73 3.29
C LEU A 37 14.31 11.36 1.92
N ASP A 38 13.49 10.70 1.10
CA ASP A 38 13.80 10.49 -0.32
C ASP A 38 13.58 11.80 -1.10
N ASP A 39 14.28 11.97 -2.23
CA ASP A 39 14.23 13.20 -3.05
C ASP A 39 12.79 13.58 -3.44
N PHE A 40 11.97 12.59 -3.85
CA PHE A 40 10.57 12.83 -4.22
C PHE A 40 9.72 13.36 -3.05
N GLN A 41 10.07 13.01 -1.80
CA GLN A 41 9.37 13.49 -0.61
C GLN A 41 9.75 14.93 -0.31
N ILE A 42 11.02 15.30 -0.54
CA ILE A 42 11.52 16.67 -0.40
C ILE A 42 10.85 17.57 -1.44
N GLU A 43 10.91 17.17 -2.71
CA GLU A 43 10.30 17.91 -3.83
C GLU A 43 8.80 18.12 -3.60
N ALA A 44 8.08 17.09 -3.16
CA ALA A 44 6.66 17.18 -2.86
C ALA A 44 6.39 18.14 -1.70
N ALA A 45 7.18 18.07 -0.63
CA ALA A 45 7.03 18.96 0.51
C ALA A 45 7.32 20.43 0.16
N GLU A 46 8.29 20.69 -0.71
CA GLU A 46 8.63 22.03 -1.20
C GLU A 46 7.48 22.62 -2.04
N ALA A 47 6.99 21.89 -3.05
CA ALA A 47 5.87 22.33 -3.87
C ALA A 47 4.60 22.58 -3.04
N LEU A 48 4.30 21.71 -2.08
CA LEU A 48 3.16 21.89 -1.16
C LEU A 48 3.34 23.12 -0.25
N LYS A 49 4.57 23.42 0.19
CA LYS A 49 4.85 24.61 1.00
C LYS A 49 4.65 25.91 0.22
N GLU A 50 4.83 25.87 -1.09
CA GLU A 50 4.53 26.99 -2.00
C GLU A 50 3.03 27.16 -2.29
N GLY A 51 2.17 26.29 -1.75
CA GLY A 51 0.72 26.38 -1.94
C GLY A 51 0.24 25.75 -3.26
N LEU A 52 1.07 24.92 -3.90
CA LEU A 52 0.72 24.23 -5.14
C LEU A 52 -0.08 22.96 -4.87
N SER A 53 -0.82 22.52 -5.89
CA SER A 53 -1.37 21.17 -5.93
C SER A 53 -0.30 20.20 -6.44
N VAL A 54 -0.28 18.98 -5.92
CA VAL A 54 0.77 17.99 -6.24
C VAL A 54 0.17 16.62 -6.47
N ILE A 55 0.68 15.88 -7.46
CA ILE A 55 0.43 14.45 -7.65
C ILE A 55 1.74 13.70 -7.42
N VAL A 56 1.76 12.79 -6.46
CA VAL A 56 2.89 11.90 -6.17
C VAL A 56 2.57 10.47 -6.63
N SER A 57 3.34 10.00 -7.60
CA SER A 57 3.29 8.64 -8.14
C SER A 57 4.55 7.90 -7.71
N ALA A 58 4.45 7.03 -6.69
CA ALA A 58 5.59 6.31 -6.13
C ALA A 58 5.17 4.92 -5.64
N PRO A 59 5.97 3.84 -5.84
CA PRO A 59 5.59 2.49 -5.47
C PRO A 59 5.08 2.33 -4.02
N THR A 60 4.18 1.36 -3.81
CA THR A 60 3.74 1.01 -2.45
C THR A 60 4.93 0.60 -1.58
N GLY A 61 4.97 1.13 -0.37
CA GLY A 61 6.08 0.95 0.57
C GLY A 61 7.17 2.03 0.52
N ASN A 62 7.12 2.97 -0.42
CA ASN A 62 8.09 4.09 -0.50
C ASN A 62 7.77 5.27 0.43
N GLY A 63 6.80 5.16 1.33
CA GLY A 63 6.53 6.22 2.31
C GLY A 63 5.79 7.46 1.77
N LYS A 64 4.92 7.31 0.75
CA LYS A 64 4.06 8.41 0.26
C LYS A 64 3.26 9.11 1.35
N THR A 65 2.81 8.36 2.37
CA THR A 65 2.04 8.92 3.49
C THR A 65 2.84 9.97 4.27
N LEU A 66 4.17 9.90 4.27
CA LEU A 66 5.01 10.90 4.93
C LEU A 66 4.85 12.30 4.31
N VAL A 67 4.59 12.40 3.01
CA VAL A 67 4.27 13.68 2.33
C VAL A 67 2.98 14.27 2.91
N ALA A 68 1.94 13.46 3.09
CA ALA A 68 0.69 13.89 3.72
C ALA A 68 0.87 14.26 5.20
N GLU A 69 1.73 13.55 5.94
CA GLU A 69 2.07 13.89 7.33
C GLU A 69 2.78 15.25 7.43
N MET A 70 3.74 15.52 6.54
CA MET A 70 4.45 16.80 6.50
C MET A 70 3.50 17.94 6.14
N LEU A 71 2.64 17.73 5.14
CA LEU A 71 1.58 18.67 4.79
C LEU A 71 0.66 18.97 5.97
N ALA A 72 0.23 17.93 6.69
CA ALA A 72 -0.64 18.07 7.85
C ALA A 72 -0.03 18.94 8.95
N ARG A 73 1.26 18.74 9.25
CA ARG A 73 1.99 19.58 10.22
C ARG A 73 1.96 21.05 9.81
N ASN A 74 2.25 21.34 8.54
CA ASN A 74 2.31 22.72 8.04
C ASN A 74 0.92 23.38 8.03
N VAL A 75 -0.09 22.67 7.53
CA VAL A 75 -1.47 23.17 7.47
C VAL A 75 -2.03 23.45 8.87
N MET A 76 -1.87 22.50 9.80
CA MET A 76 -2.37 22.66 11.16
C MET A 76 -1.60 23.75 11.93
N ALA A 77 -0.28 23.89 11.70
CA ALA A 77 0.51 24.97 12.29
C ALA A 77 0.08 26.36 11.79
N ALA A 78 -0.44 26.45 10.56
CA ALA A 78 -1.03 27.67 10.01
C ALA A 78 -2.45 27.96 10.52
N GLY A 79 -3.00 27.13 11.41
CA GLY A 79 -4.37 27.26 11.92
C GLY A 79 -5.47 26.88 10.91
N LEU A 80 -5.08 26.20 9.82
CA LEU A 80 -5.97 25.71 8.79
C LEU A 80 -6.21 24.20 8.97
N GLY A 81 -7.23 23.69 8.30
CA GLY A 81 -7.56 22.28 8.28
C GLY A 81 -7.18 21.59 6.97
N MET A 82 -7.15 20.26 7.02
CA MET A 82 -7.01 19.40 5.83
C MET A 82 -7.91 18.17 5.93
N ILE A 83 -8.24 17.62 4.77
CA ILE A 83 -8.98 16.37 4.64
C ILE A 83 -8.07 15.31 4.03
N TYR A 84 -8.08 14.10 4.60
CA TYR A 84 -7.49 12.90 4.00
C TYR A 84 -8.61 11.97 3.56
N THR A 85 -8.75 11.77 2.26
CA THR A 85 -9.71 10.83 1.69
C THR A 85 -9.04 9.49 1.37
N SER A 86 -9.79 8.40 1.52
CA SER A 86 -9.37 7.11 1.00
C SER A 86 -10.56 6.36 0.38
N PRO A 87 -10.33 5.48 -0.59
CA PRO A 87 -11.39 4.78 -1.34
C PRO A 87 -12.20 3.79 -0.48
N LEU A 88 -11.67 3.36 0.67
CA LEU A 88 -12.26 2.27 1.46
C LEU A 88 -12.37 2.66 2.93
N LYS A 89 -13.54 2.39 3.55
CA LYS A 89 -13.76 2.61 4.98
C LYS A 89 -12.70 1.94 5.87
N ALA A 90 -12.26 0.73 5.50
CA ALA A 90 -11.25 0.01 6.26
C ALA A 90 -9.90 0.76 6.27
N LEU A 91 -9.51 1.33 5.13
CA LEU A 91 -8.30 2.15 5.00
C LEU A 91 -8.44 3.47 5.74
N SER A 92 -9.60 4.15 5.64
CA SER A 92 -9.87 5.37 6.42
C SER A 92 -9.77 5.11 7.93
N ASN A 93 -10.27 3.98 8.42
CA ASN A 93 -10.13 3.57 9.82
C ASN A 93 -8.67 3.30 10.22
N GLN A 94 -7.87 2.73 9.32
CA GLN A 94 -6.43 2.54 9.55
C GLN A 94 -5.72 3.88 9.64
N LYS A 95 -5.89 4.75 8.64
CA LYS A 95 -5.31 6.10 8.63
C LYS A 95 -5.72 6.91 9.86
N PHE A 96 -6.96 6.76 10.32
CA PHE A 96 -7.40 7.39 11.57
C PHE A 96 -6.61 6.97 12.78
N ARG A 97 -6.32 5.68 12.94
CA ARG A 97 -5.47 5.22 14.06
C ARG A 97 -4.05 5.77 13.93
N ASP A 98 -3.47 5.68 12.72
CA ASP A 98 -2.09 6.09 12.46
C ASP A 98 -1.90 7.60 12.71
N PHE A 99 -2.75 8.44 12.12
CA PHE A 99 -2.67 9.90 12.32
C PHE A 99 -3.06 10.33 13.73
N LYS A 100 -3.99 9.63 14.38
CA LYS A 100 -4.34 9.90 15.79
C LYS A 100 -3.19 9.60 16.74
N GLU A 101 -2.41 8.55 16.47
CA GLU A 101 -1.18 8.26 17.21
C GLU A 101 -0.13 9.35 16.98
N LEU A 102 -0.01 9.83 15.74
CA LEU A 102 0.98 10.83 15.35
C LEU A 102 0.69 12.26 15.88
N PHE A 103 -0.55 12.73 15.74
CA PHE A 103 -0.95 14.11 16.03
C PHE A 103 -1.77 14.26 17.31
N GLY A 104 -2.24 13.15 17.88
CA GLY A 104 -3.04 13.13 19.08
C GLY A 104 -4.55 13.21 18.83
N LYS A 105 -5.31 12.68 19.80
CA LYS A 105 -6.76 12.46 19.71
C LYS A 105 -7.61 13.72 19.43
N ASN A 106 -7.13 14.91 19.77
CA ASN A 106 -7.87 16.16 19.59
C ASN A 106 -7.64 16.77 18.21
N GLN A 107 -6.57 16.38 17.51
CA GLN A 107 -6.18 16.95 16.21
C GLN A 107 -6.78 16.20 15.03
N VAL A 108 -7.25 14.96 15.24
CA VAL A 108 -7.71 14.08 14.17
C VAL A 108 -9.15 13.63 14.40
N GLY A 109 -9.95 13.71 13.34
CA GLY A 109 -11.32 13.22 13.28
C GLY A 109 -11.51 12.17 12.19
N LEU A 110 -12.61 11.43 12.29
CA LEU A 110 -13.06 10.46 11.31
C LEU A 110 -14.52 10.74 10.98
N VAL A 111 -14.83 10.91 9.70
CA VAL A 111 -16.19 11.05 9.19
C VAL A 111 -16.42 10.00 8.12
N THR A 112 -17.27 9.02 8.42
CA THR A 112 -17.79 8.05 7.46
C THR A 112 -19.31 8.16 7.41
N GLY A 113 -19.96 7.47 6.48
CA GLY A 113 -21.43 7.49 6.39
C GLY A 113 -22.15 6.91 7.62
N ASP A 114 -21.43 6.17 8.47
CA ASP A 114 -21.95 5.47 9.65
C ASP A 114 -21.41 6.02 10.98
N VAL A 115 -20.23 6.62 10.98
CA VAL A 115 -19.53 7.05 12.20
C VAL A 115 -18.96 8.45 12.01
N SER A 116 -19.20 9.32 12.99
CA SER A 116 -18.56 10.64 13.08
C SER A 116 -17.87 10.78 14.43
N ILE A 117 -16.55 10.95 14.39
CA ILE A 117 -15.67 11.09 15.57
C ILE A 117 -14.89 12.39 15.39
N ASN A 118 -15.04 13.31 16.34
CA ASN A 118 -14.34 14.60 16.34
C ASN A 118 -14.42 15.35 14.98
N PRO A 119 -15.63 15.65 14.45
CA PRO A 119 -15.78 16.28 13.13
C PRO A 119 -15.28 17.72 13.06
N GLY A 120 -14.97 18.35 14.20
CA GLY A 120 -14.35 19.67 14.27
C GLY A 120 -12.82 19.64 14.32
N ALA A 121 -12.21 18.47 14.15
CA ALA A 121 -10.76 18.34 14.13
C ALA A 121 -10.14 19.09 12.93
N PRO A 122 -8.93 19.66 13.08
CA PRO A 122 -8.24 20.29 11.95
C PRO A 122 -7.82 19.27 10.88
N MET A 123 -7.53 18.02 11.25
CA MET A 123 -7.32 16.94 10.29
C MET A 123 -8.50 15.98 10.30
N LEU A 124 -9.22 15.90 9.18
CA LEU A 124 -10.35 14.99 9.03
C LEU A 124 -10.00 13.86 8.09
N ILE A 125 -10.38 12.64 8.46
CA ILE A 125 -10.26 11.48 7.61
C ILE A 125 -11.66 11.03 7.22
N MET A 126 -11.86 10.78 5.93
CA MET A 126 -13.15 10.33 5.43
C MET A 126 -12.98 9.44 4.21
N THR A 127 -14.09 8.90 3.70
CA THR A 127 -14.07 8.29 2.36
C THR A 127 -14.28 9.37 1.31
N THR A 128 -13.87 9.10 0.07
CA THR A 128 -14.02 10.04 -1.04
C THR A 128 -15.48 10.45 -1.25
N GLU A 129 -16.43 9.53 -1.07
CA GLU A 129 -17.87 9.79 -1.19
C GLU A 129 -18.38 10.80 -0.15
N ILE A 130 -17.85 10.76 1.07
CA ILE A 130 -18.23 11.71 2.11
C ILE A 130 -17.68 13.10 1.78
N PHE A 131 -16.44 13.19 1.30
CA PHE A 131 -15.87 14.45 0.85
C PHE A 131 -16.65 15.05 -0.34
N ARG A 132 -16.99 14.22 -1.33
CA ARG A 132 -17.86 14.57 -2.46
C ARG A 132 -19.19 15.16 -1.99
N ASN A 133 -19.82 14.51 -1.01
CA ASN A 133 -21.09 14.99 -0.45
C ASN A 133 -20.95 16.34 0.26
N TRP A 134 -19.84 16.58 0.98
CA TRP A 134 -19.57 17.88 1.59
C TRP A 134 -19.36 18.97 0.54
N CYS A 135 -18.66 18.67 -0.55
CA CYS A 135 -18.46 19.63 -1.64
C CYS A 135 -19.81 20.08 -2.24
N LEU A 136 -20.78 19.16 -2.35
CA LEU A 136 -22.07 19.44 -2.98
C LEU A 136 -23.11 20.03 -2.04
N SER A 137 -23.16 19.56 -0.79
CA SER A 137 -24.27 19.84 0.12
C SER A 137 -23.89 20.70 1.32
N GLU A 138 -22.61 20.73 1.71
CA GLU A 138 -22.16 21.33 2.98
C GLU A 138 -20.87 22.17 2.82
N PRO A 139 -20.80 23.11 1.85
CA PRO A 139 -19.57 23.84 1.55
C PRO A 139 -19.04 24.68 2.73
N ALA A 140 -19.92 25.08 3.67
CA ALA A 140 -19.54 25.78 4.89
C ALA A 140 -18.56 24.97 5.77
N GLN A 141 -18.62 23.64 5.73
CA GLN A 141 -17.67 22.79 6.47
C GLN A 141 -16.25 22.86 5.90
N LEU A 142 -16.12 23.31 4.66
CA LEU A 142 -14.86 23.35 3.92
C LEU A 142 -14.16 24.71 3.96
N GLU A 143 -14.76 25.73 4.60
CA GLU A 143 -14.22 27.10 4.64
C GLU A 143 -12.82 27.18 5.25
N LYS A 144 -12.54 26.37 6.27
CA LYS A 144 -11.23 26.33 6.95
C LYS A 144 -10.28 25.27 6.39
N ILE A 145 -10.74 24.49 5.41
CA ILE A 145 -9.93 23.44 4.80
C ILE A 145 -9.08 24.08 3.71
N SER A 146 -7.78 23.82 3.73
CA SER A 146 -6.81 24.35 2.75
C SER A 146 -6.32 23.28 1.79
N TYR A 147 -6.33 22.01 2.21
CA TYR A 147 -5.87 20.89 1.41
C TYR A 147 -6.80 19.68 1.52
N VAL A 148 -6.94 18.97 0.42
CA VAL A 148 -7.49 17.61 0.39
C VAL A 148 -6.47 16.64 -0.18
N VAL A 149 -6.26 15.52 0.53
CA VAL A 149 -5.46 14.39 0.06
C VAL A 149 -6.39 13.38 -0.58
N PHE A 150 -6.10 13.00 -1.82
CA PHE A 150 -6.72 11.87 -2.50
C PHE A 150 -5.75 10.70 -2.47
N ASP A 151 -5.94 9.79 -1.51
CA ASP A 151 -5.23 8.52 -1.50
C ASP A 151 -5.77 7.62 -2.61
N GLU A 152 -4.87 6.92 -3.28
CA GLU A 152 -5.16 6.13 -4.48
C GLU A 152 -5.86 6.94 -5.59
N ILE A 153 -5.31 8.11 -5.93
CA ILE A 153 -5.89 9.00 -6.97
C ILE A 153 -6.00 8.34 -8.35
N HIS A 154 -5.33 7.20 -8.58
CA HIS A 154 -5.51 6.41 -9.80
C HIS A 154 -6.95 5.91 -10.01
N TYR A 155 -7.78 5.88 -8.96
CA TYR A 155 -9.21 5.60 -9.11
C TYR A 155 -9.96 6.64 -9.94
N LEU A 156 -9.37 7.80 -10.24
CA LEU A 156 -9.95 8.76 -11.17
C LEU A 156 -10.19 8.15 -12.56
N ASP A 157 -9.32 7.25 -13.00
CA ASP A 157 -9.42 6.57 -14.30
C ASP A 157 -10.28 5.28 -14.25
N ASP A 158 -10.90 5.00 -13.10
CA ASP A 158 -11.75 3.82 -12.92
C ASP A 158 -13.15 4.06 -13.50
N MET A 159 -13.61 3.21 -14.41
CA MET A 159 -14.91 3.39 -15.09
C MET A 159 -16.13 3.31 -14.15
N GLU A 160 -16.05 2.60 -13.03
CA GLU A 160 -17.17 2.44 -12.12
C GLU A 160 -17.14 3.45 -10.96
N ARG A 161 -15.94 3.80 -10.50
CA ARG A 161 -15.74 4.60 -9.28
C ARG A 161 -15.19 6.00 -9.54
N GLY A 162 -14.59 6.24 -10.71
CA GLY A 162 -13.90 7.48 -11.08
C GLY A 162 -14.77 8.72 -10.97
N THR A 163 -16.08 8.59 -11.24
CA THR A 163 -17.05 9.69 -11.10
C THR A 163 -17.01 10.32 -9.70
N THR A 164 -16.78 9.54 -8.63
CA THR A 164 -16.68 10.10 -7.28
C THR A 164 -15.46 11.01 -7.12
N TRP A 165 -14.31 10.63 -7.70
CA TRP A 165 -13.10 11.46 -7.70
C TRP A 165 -13.27 12.67 -8.60
N GLU A 166 -13.83 12.49 -9.80
CA GLU A 166 -14.08 13.59 -10.74
C GLU A 166 -14.96 14.67 -10.11
N GLU A 167 -16.11 14.28 -9.56
CA GLU A 167 -17.03 15.20 -8.89
C GLU A 167 -16.40 15.83 -7.65
N SER A 168 -15.63 15.08 -6.86
CA SER A 168 -14.92 15.62 -5.70
C SER A 168 -13.94 16.72 -6.10
N ILE A 169 -13.19 16.53 -7.19
CA ILE A 169 -12.20 17.49 -7.67
C ILE A 169 -12.91 18.70 -8.29
N LEU A 170 -13.95 18.47 -9.09
CA LEU A 170 -14.69 19.52 -9.78
C LEU A 170 -15.43 20.45 -8.82
N PHE A 171 -16.07 19.89 -7.79
CA PHE A 171 -16.89 20.65 -6.85
C PHE A 171 -16.14 21.10 -5.59
N ALA A 172 -14.89 20.68 -5.38
CA ALA A 172 -14.09 21.18 -4.27
C ALA A 172 -13.92 22.71 -4.37
N PRO A 173 -14.22 23.47 -3.29
CA PRO A 173 -14.02 24.92 -3.25
C PRO A 173 -12.63 25.33 -3.76
N SER A 174 -12.56 26.39 -4.58
CA SER A 174 -11.35 26.77 -5.33
C SER A 174 -10.13 27.10 -4.46
N HIS A 175 -10.33 27.46 -3.20
CA HIS A 175 -9.23 27.70 -2.24
C HIS A 175 -8.54 26.40 -1.77
N ILE A 176 -9.18 25.24 -1.90
CA ILE A 176 -8.64 23.96 -1.45
C ILE A 176 -7.67 23.41 -2.50
N LYS A 177 -6.42 23.18 -2.11
CA LYS A 177 -5.40 22.56 -2.95
C LYS A 177 -5.41 21.04 -2.84
N ILE A 178 -4.86 20.34 -3.84
CA ILE A 178 -4.92 18.89 -3.95
C ILE A 178 -3.55 18.28 -3.69
N LEU A 179 -3.51 17.21 -2.89
CA LEU A 179 -2.41 16.25 -2.87
C LEU A 179 -2.94 14.89 -3.35
N GLY A 180 -2.63 14.49 -4.59
CA GLY A 180 -2.92 13.16 -5.11
C GLY A 180 -1.79 12.19 -4.76
N LEU A 181 -2.12 11.03 -4.18
CA LEU A 181 -1.14 9.99 -3.88
C LEU A 181 -1.52 8.71 -4.63
N SER A 182 -0.55 8.07 -5.29
CA SER A 182 -0.78 6.78 -5.96
C SER A 182 0.48 5.93 -6.07
N ALA A 183 0.31 4.61 -6.23
CA ALA A 183 1.41 3.67 -6.44
C ALA A 183 2.17 3.94 -7.74
N THR A 184 1.52 3.79 -8.89
CA THR A 184 2.10 4.06 -10.20
C THR A 184 0.97 4.44 -11.14
N VAL A 185 1.02 5.66 -11.68
CA VAL A 185 0.03 6.20 -12.62
C VAL A 185 0.76 6.54 -13.92
N PRO A 186 0.51 5.82 -15.02
CA PRO A 186 1.20 6.09 -16.28
C PRO A 186 0.76 7.41 -16.92
N ASN A 187 -0.48 7.85 -16.69
CA ASN A 187 -1.09 9.07 -17.19
C ASN A 187 -1.14 10.20 -16.13
N ALA A 188 -0.13 10.28 -15.26
CA ALA A 188 -0.09 11.28 -14.19
C ALA A 188 -0.08 12.72 -14.72
N ASP A 189 0.61 12.96 -15.84
CA ASP A 189 0.66 14.27 -16.50
C ASP A 189 -0.71 14.66 -17.08
N GLU A 190 -1.39 13.75 -17.77
CA GLU A 190 -2.74 13.98 -18.30
C GLU A 190 -3.75 14.28 -17.17
N MET A 191 -3.62 13.58 -16.04
CA MET A 191 -4.41 13.84 -14.84
C MET A 191 -4.14 15.24 -14.28
N ALA A 192 -2.87 15.64 -14.19
CA ALA A 192 -2.50 16.98 -13.71
C ALA A 192 -3.00 18.09 -14.64
N ASP A 193 -2.90 17.90 -15.95
CA ASP A 193 -3.41 18.82 -16.97
C ASP A 193 -4.93 18.98 -16.84
N TRP A 194 -5.65 17.87 -16.67
CA TRP A 194 -7.09 17.89 -16.48
C TRP A 194 -7.48 18.62 -15.18
N ILE A 195 -6.85 18.29 -14.04
CA ILE A 195 -7.10 18.98 -12.76
C ILE A 195 -6.82 20.48 -12.89
N SER A 196 -5.70 20.86 -13.52
CA SER A 196 -5.34 22.26 -13.76
C SER A 196 -6.38 22.96 -14.64
N SER A 197 -6.91 22.28 -15.66
CA SER A 197 -7.92 22.84 -16.56
C SER A 197 -9.26 23.13 -15.86
N VAL A 198 -9.68 22.28 -14.91
CA VAL A 198 -10.98 22.43 -14.25
C VAL A 198 -10.92 23.26 -12.96
N ARG A 199 -9.77 23.28 -12.27
CA ARG A 199 -9.61 24.01 -11.00
C ARG A 199 -8.81 25.30 -11.11
N GLY A 200 -8.02 25.45 -12.17
CA GLY A 200 -7.04 26.52 -12.33
C GLY A 200 -5.80 26.34 -11.43
N GLY A 201 -4.72 27.03 -11.81
CA GLY A 201 -3.42 26.93 -11.15
C GLY A 201 -2.64 25.68 -11.56
N ASP A 202 -1.36 25.65 -11.18
CA ASP A 202 -0.45 24.58 -11.58
C ASP A 202 -0.57 23.36 -10.66
N VAL A 203 -0.46 22.17 -11.25
CA VAL A 203 -0.39 20.88 -10.56
C VAL A 203 0.96 20.24 -10.85
N VAL A 204 1.79 20.08 -9.82
CA VAL A 204 3.14 19.50 -9.95
C VAL A 204 3.05 17.98 -9.92
N VAL A 205 3.62 17.31 -10.91
CA VAL A 205 3.71 15.84 -10.98
C VAL A 205 5.08 15.39 -10.53
N ILE A 206 5.11 14.51 -9.52
CA ILE A 206 6.34 13.96 -8.95
C ILE A 206 6.31 12.44 -9.09
N LEU A 207 7.30 11.89 -9.79
CA LEU A 207 7.37 10.48 -10.16
C LEU A 207 8.58 9.81 -9.50
N GLU A 208 8.34 8.79 -8.69
CA GLU A 208 9.37 7.88 -8.20
C GLU A 208 9.13 6.49 -8.80
N LYS A 209 10.13 5.92 -9.47
CA LYS A 209 10.00 4.61 -10.15
C LYS A 209 10.68 3.48 -9.38
N LYS A 210 11.64 3.80 -8.51
CA LYS A 210 12.47 2.83 -7.80
C LYS A 210 11.79 2.40 -6.51
N ARG A 211 11.60 1.10 -6.29
CA ARG A 211 11.13 0.59 -4.99
C ARG A 211 12.26 0.68 -3.97
N ARG A 212 11.97 1.22 -2.78
CA ARG A 212 12.93 1.25 -1.64
C ARG A 212 13.36 -0.17 -1.26
N VAL A 213 12.40 -1.09 -1.24
CA VAL A 213 12.66 -2.52 -1.04
C VAL A 213 12.45 -3.22 -2.39
N PRO A 214 13.51 -3.72 -3.06
CA PRO A 214 13.38 -4.43 -4.32
C PRO A 214 12.62 -5.74 -4.11
N LEU A 215 11.78 -6.09 -5.08
CA LEU A 215 11.05 -7.36 -5.10
C LEU A 215 11.70 -8.29 -6.13
N SER A 216 11.77 -9.58 -5.78
CA SER A 216 12.22 -10.65 -6.68
C SER A 216 11.12 -11.69 -6.83
N THR A 217 10.76 -12.02 -8.07
CA THR A 217 9.84 -13.13 -8.35
C THR A 217 10.59 -14.46 -8.18
N GLN A 218 9.93 -15.43 -7.57
CA GLN A 218 10.44 -16.79 -7.37
C GLN A 218 9.34 -17.78 -7.73
N TRP A 219 9.72 -18.98 -8.12
CA TRP A 219 8.82 -20.04 -8.57
C TRP A 219 8.82 -21.20 -7.58
N ILE A 220 7.67 -21.84 -7.40
CA ILE A 220 7.52 -23.03 -6.55
C ILE A 220 7.31 -24.24 -7.46
N LEU A 221 8.24 -25.19 -7.42
CA LEU A 221 8.15 -26.44 -8.17
C LEU A 221 7.21 -27.44 -7.46
N PRO A 222 6.72 -28.49 -8.16
CA PRO A 222 5.83 -29.49 -7.55
C PRO A 222 6.44 -30.25 -6.36
N ASP A 223 7.77 -30.33 -6.28
CA ASP A 223 8.50 -30.92 -5.15
C ASP A 223 8.62 -29.97 -3.95
N GLY A 224 8.10 -28.75 -4.08
CA GLY A 224 8.11 -27.70 -3.05
C GLY A 224 9.38 -26.85 -3.04
N LYS A 225 10.33 -27.04 -3.97
CA LYS A 225 11.51 -26.18 -4.07
C LYS A 225 11.13 -24.78 -4.58
N ILE A 226 11.77 -23.77 -3.99
CA ILE A 226 11.69 -22.38 -4.43
C ILE A 226 12.93 -22.11 -5.26
N VAL A 227 12.73 -21.66 -6.50
CA VAL A 227 13.78 -21.45 -7.49
C VAL A 227 13.61 -20.10 -8.18
N ASP A 228 14.67 -19.63 -8.84
CA ASP A 228 14.57 -18.46 -9.71
C ASP A 228 13.91 -18.79 -11.07
N GLU A 229 13.67 -17.77 -11.89
CA GLU A 229 13.02 -17.95 -13.19
C GLU A 229 13.84 -18.81 -14.16
N LYS A 230 15.17 -18.72 -14.13
CA LYS A 230 16.03 -19.48 -15.03
C LYS A 230 16.01 -20.96 -14.66
N GLU A 231 16.11 -21.26 -13.38
CA GLU A 231 16.02 -22.61 -12.84
C GLU A 231 14.64 -23.23 -13.11
N ALA A 232 13.56 -22.46 -12.92
CA ALA A 232 12.21 -22.90 -13.24
C ALA A 232 12.04 -23.25 -14.71
N GLN A 233 12.55 -22.39 -15.61
CA GLN A 233 12.46 -22.61 -17.05
C GLN A 233 13.23 -23.86 -17.49
N GLN A 234 14.42 -24.09 -16.93
CA GLN A 234 15.23 -25.28 -17.21
C GLN A 234 14.48 -26.56 -16.82
N GLU A 235 13.90 -26.63 -15.63
CA GLU A 235 13.13 -27.81 -15.18
C GLU A 235 11.91 -28.05 -16.08
N ILE A 236 11.20 -26.99 -16.48
CA ILE A 236 10.07 -27.08 -17.41
C ILE A 236 10.52 -27.66 -18.76
N ASP A 237 11.64 -27.17 -19.30
CA ASP A 237 12.17 -27.64 -20.58
C ASP A 237 12.60 -29.12 -20.51
N GLU A 238 13.26 -29.53 -19.42
CA GLU A 238 13.62 -30.93 -19.17
C GLU A 238 12.38 -31.84 -19.08
N LEU A 239 11.33 -31.40 -18.38
CA LEU A 239 10.06 -32.13 -18.28
C LEU A 239 9.34 -32.23 -19.64
N ILE A 240 9.39 -31.17 -20.46
CA ILE A 240 8.83 -31.19 -21.81
C ILE A 240 9.55 -32.21 -22.68
N GLU A 241 10.89 -32.20 -22.69
CA GLU A 241 11.69 -33.16 -23.47
C GLU A 241 11.48 -34.60 -23.00
N TYR A 242 11.46 -34.84 -21.70
CA TYR A 242 11.14 -36.16 -21.14
C TYR A 242 9.76 -36.65 -21.60
N ASN A 243 8.74 -35.80 -21.57
CA ASN A 243 7.39 -36.14 -22.02
C ASN A 243 7.30 -36.39 -23.53
N LYS A 244 8.03 -35.62 -24.36
CA LYS A 244 8.14 -35.88 -25.80
C LYS A 244 8.75 -37.24 -26.07
N ALA A 245 9.84 -37.59 -25.37
CA ALA A 245 10.51 -38.88 -25.51
C ALA A 245 9.58 -40.06 -25.12
N LEU A 246 8.80 -39.91 -24.04
CA LEU A 246 7.80 -40.91 -23.64
C LEU A 246 6.68 -41.09 -24.67
N ARG A 247 6.20 -40.00 -25.28
CA ARG A 247 5.18 -40.05 -26.36
C ARG A 247 5.71 -40.73 -27.61
N HIS A 248 6.97 -40.50 -27.97
CA HIS A 248 7.61 -41.17 -29.10
C HIS A 248 7.80 -42.68 -28.86
N LYS A 249 8.17 -43.10 -27.64
CA LYS A 249 8.25 -44.52 -27.28
C LYS A 249 6.89 -45.23 -27.35
N LYS A 250 5.82 -44.62 -26.81
CA LYS A 250 4.45 -45.17 -26.90
C LYS A 250 3.94 -45.35 -28.33
N ARG A 251 4.42 -44.52 -29.26
CA ARG A 251 4.03 -44.57 -30.68
C ARG A 251 4.73 -45.69 -31.46
N TRP A 252 5.81 -46.27 -30.92
CA TRP A 252 6.54 -47.40 -31.47
C TRP A 252 6.28 -48.73 -30.73
N SER A 253 5.79 -48.68 -29.49
CA SER A 253 5.33 -49.86 -28.73
C SER A 253 3.83 -50.12 -28.98
N GLY A 254 3.44 -50.29 -30.25
CA GLY A 254 2.09 -50.73 -30.58
C GLY A 254 1.82 -52.14 -30.07
N GLU A 255 1.16 -52.25 -28.93
CA GLU A 255 0.21 -53.31 -28.56
C GLU A 255 -1.13 -52.65 -28.21
#